data_AF-A0A4R8QFP5-F1
#
_entry.id   AF-A0A4R8QFP5-F1
#
_cell.length_a   1.000
_cell.length_b   1.000
_cell.length_c   1.000
_cell.angle_alpha   90.00
_cell.angle_beta   90.00
_cell.angle_gamma   90.00
#
_symmetry.space_group_name_H-M   'P 1'
#
loop_
_entity.id
_entity.type
_entity.pdbx_description
1 polymer ?
#
loop_
_entity_poly.entity_id
_entity_poly.type
_entity_poly.pdbx_seq_one_letter_code
_entity_poly.pdbx_strand_id
1 'polypeptide(L)'
;MGLWKSSPSGVGAVLDQPRRSMLSRFVSNPLTTIAKYLHDLFPVSSPPEKLGLTVVCVSDTHNTHPRVPPGDILIHAGDLTVSGTKEEVQNTLDWVQRQPHRYKIVIAGNHDSYLDDKVRNPETSGGELDWSDVIYLNRTSAMLRFETRTLKVFGSPWTPKHGSWAFQYPRSAALNPFTDAVPADTDVLVTHAPPKGHLDDEAGHWGCEKLLEEVWRVRPRLGRGRE
;
A
#
# COMPACT_ATOMS: atom_id res chain seq x y z
N MET A 1 -37.81 -19.94 33.72
CA MET A 1 -37.72 -19.67 32.27
C MET A 1 -36.60 -18.65 32.06
N GLY A 2 -35.37 -19.13 31.90
CA GLY A 2 -34.17 -18.30 31.82
C GLY A 2 -33.92 -17.83 30.38
N LEU A 3 -33.68 -16.54 30.20
CA LEU A 3 -33.26 -15.94 28.92
C LEU A 3 -31.74 -15.80 28.92
N TRP A 4 -31.07 -16.67 28.16
CA TRP A 4 -29.68 -16.46 27.73
C TRP A 4 -29.64 -15.27 26.75
N LYS A 5 -28.81 -14.27 27.03
CA LYS A 5 -28.34 -13.31 26.03
C LYS A 5 -27.04 -13.84 25.45
N SER A 6 -27.07 -14.16 24.16
CA SER A 6 -25.91 -14.47 23.34
C SER A 6 -24.98 -13.25 23.24
N SER A 7 -23.68 -13.50 23.35
CA SER A 7 -22.63 -12.50 23.07
C SER A 7 -22.42 -12.38 21.56
N PRO A 8 -22.30 -11.17 20.97
CA PRO A 8 -22.03 -11.04 19.55
C PRO A 8 -20.53 -11.18 19.28
N SER A 9 -20.14 -12.28 18.63
CA SER A 9 -18.85 -12.45 17.97
C SER A 9 -18.96 -11.94 16.52
N GLY A 10 -18.22 -10.88 16.16
CA GLY A 10 -18.16 -10.36 14.80
C GLY A 10 -17.86 -8.86 14.70
N VAL A 11 -17.46 -8.42 13.51
CA VAL A 11 -16.94 -7.10 13.07
C VAL A 11 -17.62 -5.85 13.66
N GLY A 12 -18.86 -5.96 14.14
CA GLY A 12 -19.55 -4.88 14.87
C GLY A 12 -18.86 -4.47 16.17
N ALA A 13 -18.12 -5.37 16.83
CA ALA A 13 -17.38 -5.04 18.05
C ALA A 13 -16.12 -4.19 17.80
N VAL A 14 -15.64 -4.12 16.55
CA VAL A 14 -14.49 -3.28 16.16
C VAL A 14 -14.94 -1.85 15.85
N LEU A 15 -16.19 -1.67 15.41
CA LEU A 15 -16.74 -0.35 15.05
C LEU A 15 -17.25 0.45 16.26
N ASP A 16 -17.40 -0.17 17.42
CA ASP A 16 -18.02 0.43 18.62
C ASP A 16 -17.03 0.67 19.78
N GLN A 17 -15.72 0.64 19.51
CA GLN A 17 -14.73 1.02 20.53
C GLN A 17 -14.82 2.54 20.79
N PRO A 18 -15.01 2.97 22.05
CA PRO A 18 -15.03 4.39 22.37
C PRO A 18 -13.69 5.02 21.99
N ARG A 19 -13.73 6.03 21.11
CA ARG A 19 -12.56 6.81 20.72
C ARG A 19 -11.84 7.28 21.98
N ARG A 20 -10.60 6.82 22.18
CA ARG A 20 -9.74 7.23 23.29
C ARG A 20 -9.59 8.76 23.31
N SER A 21 -9.73 9.36 24.48
CA SER A 21 -9.66 10.81 24.65
C SER A 21 -8.26 11.34 24.30
N MET A 22 -8.15 12.60 23.85
CA MET A 22 -6.85 13.22 23.49
C MET A 22 -5.79 13.08 24.60
N LEU A 23 -6.20 13.21 25.86
CA LEU A 23 -5.31 13.06 27.02
C LEU A 23 -4.70 11.66 27.09
N SER A 24 -5.49 10.62 26.85
CA SER A 24 -4.99 9.23 26.87
C SER A 24 -4.00 8.94 25.72
N ARG A 25 -4.22 9.55 24.54
CA ARG A 25 -3.33 9.45 23.38
C ARG A 25 -1.99 10.12 23.65
N PHE A 26 -2.02 11.36 24.15
CA PHE A 26 -0.84 12.14 24.51
C PHE A 26 0.01 11.44 25.58
N VAL A 27 -0.61 10.86 26.60
CA VAL A 27 0.12 10.14 27.66
C VAL A 27 0.79 8.87 27.13
N SER A 28 0.15 8.13 26.23
CA SER A 28 0.70 6.87 25.69
C SER A 28 1.77 7.07 24.62
N ASN A 29 1.65 8.12 23.79
CA ASN A 29 2.59 8.39 22.72
C ASN A 29 2.56 9.90 22.36
N PRO A 30 3.28 10.74 23.12
CA PRO A 30 3.18 12.20 23.03
C PRO A 30 3.66 12.73 21.68
N LEU A 31 4.73 12.15 21.13
CA LEU A 31 5.32 12.60 19.87
C LEU A 31 4.41 12.34 18.67
N THR A 32 3.84 11.15 18.53
CA THR A 32 2.91 10.86 17.43
C THR A 32 1.58 11.59 17.59
N THR A 33 1.12 11.83 18.82
CA THR A 33 -0.09 12.62 19.06
C THR A 33 0.10 14.09 18.64
N ILE A 34 1.24 14.70 18.99
CA ILE A 34 1.58 16.06 18.56
C ILE A 34 1.72 16.13 17.04
N ALA A 35 2.43 15.18 16.42
CA ALA A 35 2.63 15.15 14.97
C ALA A 35 1.30 15.04 14.20
N LYS A 36 0.38 14.17 14.64
CA LYS A 36 -0.96 14.04 14.05
C LYS A 36 -1.78 15.33 14.17
N TYR A 37 -1.71 15.99 15.32
CA TYR A 37 -2.47 17.22 15.54
C TYR A 37 -1.93 18.40 14.71
N LEU A 38 -0.61 18.50 14.57
CA LEU A 38 0.01 19.47 13.66
C LEU A 38 -0.39 19.22 12.21
N HIS A 39 -0.43 17.96 11.77
CA HIS A 39 -0.89 17.59 10.43
C HIS A 39 -2.36 18.01 10.17
N ASP A 40 -3.26 17.84 11.15
CA ASP A 40 -4.67 18.19 11.01
C ASP A 40 -4.96 19.71 11.09
N LEU A 41 -4.11 20.47 11.79
CA LEU A 41 -4.24 21.93 11.93
C LEU A 41 -3.76 22.72 10.71
N PHE A 42 -2.98 22.10 9.82
CA PHE A 42 -2.52 22.70 8.56
C PHE A 42 -3.06 21.92 7.34
N PRO A 43 -4.39 21.92 7.09
CA PRO A 43 -4.94 21.34 5.88
C PRO A 43 -4.41 22.11 4.65
N VAL A 44 -3.68 21.42 3.78
CA VAL A 44 -3.13 22.03 2.57
C VAL A 44 -4.26 22.32 1.57
N SER A 45 -4.40 23.60 1.24
CA SER A 45 -5.38 24.16 0.32
C SER A 45 -4.98 23.99 -1.16
N SER A 46 -6.01 23.75 -1.98
CA SER A 46 -6.18 23.97 -3.43
C SER A 46 -5.20 23.33 -4.43
N PRO A 47 -5.71 22.76 -5.54
CA PRO A 47 -4.86 22.18 -6.58
C PRO A 47 -4.07 23.29 -7.31
N PRO A 48 -2.77 23.09 -7.57
CA PRO A 48 -1.99 24.05 -8.35
C PRO A 48 -2.43 24.03 -9.82
N GLU A 49 -2.32 25.18 -10.49
CA GLU A 49 -2.34 25.27 -11.96
C GLU A 49 -1.40 24.22 -12.58
N LYS A 50 -1.83 23.60 -13.70
CA LYS A 50 -1.21 22.44 -14.39
C LYS A 50 0.28 22.63 -14.77
N LEU A 51 1.18 22.56 -13.80
CA LEU A 51 2.64 22.46 -14.00
C LEU A 51 3.22 21.14 -13.44
N GLY A 52 2.41 20.35 -12.73
CA GLY A 52 2.80 19.08 -12.13
C GLY A 52 2.22 17.86 -12.82
N LEU A 53 2.93 16.74 -12.74
CA LEU A 53 2.38 15.42 -13.08
C LEU A 53 1.38 15.00 -11.99
N THR A 54 0.23 14.48 -12.39
CA THR A 54 -0.81 13.98 -11.50
C THR A 54 -0.66 12.47 -11.34
N VAL A 55 -0.42 12.02 -10.11
CA VAL A 55 -0.38 10.60 -9.74
C VAL A 55 -1.67 10.24 -9.02
N VAL A 56 -2.40 9.28 -9.54
CA VAL A 56 -3.61 8.73 -8.94
C VAL A 56 -3.24 7.42 -8.25
N CYS A 57 -3.46 7.35 -6.94
CA CYS A 57 -3.14 6.18 -6.12
C CYS A 57 -4.42 5.49 -5.67
N VAL A 58 -4.45 4.17 -5.83
CA VAL A 58 -5.47 3.25 -5.29
C VAL A 58 -4.76 2.05 -4.64
N SER A 59 -5.46 1.36 -3.76
CA SER A 59 -4.97 0.15 -3.07
C SER A 59 -6.17 -0.62 -2.53
N ASP A 60 -5.96 -1.88 -2.15
CA ASP A 60 -6.93 -2.68 -1.38
C ASP A 60 -8.30 -2.73 -2.07
N THR A 61 -8.29 -2.88 -3.40
CA THR A 61 -9.53 -2.90 -4.19
C THR A 61 -10.25 -4.24 -4.03
N HIS A 62 -9.56 -5.34 -3.76
CA HIS A 62 -10.17 -6.64 -3.47
C HIS A 62 -11.27 -7.02 -4.47
N ASN A 63 -10.92 -7.14 -5.75
CA ASN A 63 -11.84 -7.40 -6.89
C ASN A 63 -12.84 -6.26 -7.21
N THR A 64 -12.83 -5.15 -6.48
CA THR A 64 -13.68 -3.99 -6.81
C THR A 64 -13.02 -3.10 -7.86
N HIS A 65 -13.85 -2.40 -8.63
CA HIS A 65 -13.41 -1.54 -9.73
C HIS A 65 -13.84 -0.09 -9.48
N PRO A 66 -13.19 0.63 -8.54
CA PRO A 66 -13.60 1.98 -8.19
C PRO A 66 -13.45 2.92 -9.39
N ARG A 67 -14.24 3.99 -9.41
CA ARG A 67 -14.02 5.07 -10.38
C ARG A 67 -12.78 5.85 -9.94
N VAL A 68 -11.79 5.92 -10.82
CA VAL A 68 -10.58 6.72 -10.61
C VAL A 68 -10.66 8.06 -11.36
N PRO A 69 -10.17 9.16 -10.78
CA PRO A 69 -10.10 10.43 -11.47
C PRO A 69 -9.07 10.37 -12.62
N PRO A 70 -9.14 11.28 -13.61
CA PRO A 70 -8.09 11.41 -14.61
C PRO A 70 -6.75 11.81 -13.99
N GLY A 71 -5.65 11.31 -14.56
CA GLY A 71 -4.29 11.66 -14.18
C GLY A 71 -3.26 11.16 -15.20
N ASP A 72 -2.00 11.47 -14.97
CA ASP A 72 -0.90 11.06 -15.85
C ASP A 72 -0.43 9.63 -15.54
N ILE A 73 -0.44 9.27 -14.25
CA ILE A 73 0.03 7.98 -13.74
C ILE A 73 -1.05 7.40 -12.83
N LEU A 74 -1.42 6.14 -13.03
CA LEU A 74 -2.19 5.34 -12.08
C LEU A 74 -1.26 4.36 -11.36
N ILE A 75 -1.36 4.31 -10.03
CA ILE A 75 -0.62 3.35 -9.18
C ILE A 75 -1.63 2.55 -8.35
N HIS A 76 -1.56 1.23 -8.44
CA HIS A 76 -2.22 0.31 -7.51
C HIS A 76 -1.22 -0.28 -6.51
N ALA A 77 -1.41 -0.01 -5.22
CA ALA A 77 -0.47 -0.35 -4.15
C ALA A 77 -0.73 -1.73 -3.49
N GLY A 78 -1.16 -2.72 -4.28
CA GLY A 78 -1.41 -4.07 -3.80
C GLY A 78 -2.83 -4.35 -3.32
N ASP A 79 -3.07 -5.62 -2.97
CA ASP A 79 -4.37 -6.19 -2.63
C ASP A 79 -5.40 -5.98 -3.75
N LEU A 80 -5.00 -6.46 -4.92
CA LEU A 80 -5.81 -6.49 -6.14
C LEU A 80 -7.02 -7.42 -5.96
N THR A 81 -6.81 -8.51 -5.23
CA THR A 81 -7.73 -9.65 -5.17
C THR A 81 -8.23 -9.95 -3.77
N VAL A 82 -9.24 -10.82 -3.67
CA VAL A 82 -9.69 -11.38 -2.38
C VAL A 82 -9.02 -12.72 -2.12
N SER A 83 -9.01 -13.59 -3.12
CA SER A 83 -8.60 -14.99 -3.00
C SER A 83 -7.25 -15.27 -3.66
N GLY A 84 -6.72 -14.31 -4.42
CA GLY A 84 -5.41 -14.41 -5.04
C GLY A 84 -5.36 -15.37 -6.22
N THR A 85 -6.49 -15.63 -6.90
CA THR A 85 -6.50 -16.49 -8.10
C THR A 85 -6.03 -15.72 -9.33
N LYS A 86 -5.61 -16.46 -10.36
CA LYS A 86 -5.20 -15.87 -11.63
C LYS A 86 -6.32 -15.03 -12.26
N GLU A 87 -7.55 -15.55 -12.23
CA GLU A 87 -8.72 -14.92 -12.84
C GLU A 87 -9.05 -13.60 -12.14
N GLU A 88 -8.93 -13.56 -10.80
CA GLU A 88 -9.12 -12.33 -10.03
C GLU A 88 -8.04 -11.29 -10.35
N VAL A 89 -6.77 -11.70 -10.46
CA VAL A 89 -5.67 -10.80 -10.85
C VAL A 89 -5.93 -10.27 -12.26
N GLN A 90 -6.26 -11.15 -13.23
CA GLN A 90 -6.55 -10.72 -14.60
C GLN A 90 -7.73 -9.76 -14.68
N ASN A 91 -8.81 -10.02 -13.95
CA ASN A 91 -9.97 -9.12 -13.91
C ASN A 91 -9.60 -7.72 -13.40
N THR A 92 -8.72 -7.63 -12.40
CA THR A 92 -8.21 -6.34 -11.92
C THR A 92 -7.30 -5.67 -12.95
N LEU A 93 -6.43 -6.43 -13.63
CA LEU A 93 -5.58 -5.92 -14.72
C LEU A 93 -6.42 -5.37 -15.87
N ASP A 94 -7.47 -6.07 -16.29
CA ASP A 94 -8.39 -5.60 -17.33
C ASP A 94 -9.04 -4.26 -16.94
N TRP A 95 -9.38 -4.07 -15.67
CA TRP A 95 -9.88 -2.80 -15.17
C TRP A 95 -8.80 -1.71 -15.19
N VAL A 96 -7.58 -1.99 -14.73
CA VAL A 96 -6.45 -1.05 -14.75
C VAL A 96 -6.13 -0.62 -16.19
N GLN A 97 -6.10 -1.56 -17.13
CA GLN A 97 -5.78 -1.32 -18.54
C GLN A 97 -6.74 -0.33 -19.20
N ARG A 98 -8.04 -0.40 -18.85
CA ARG A 98 -9.09 0.50 -19.38
C ARG A 98 -8.97 1.94 -18.89
N GLN A 99 -8.13 2.22 -17.89
CA GLN A 99 -7.98 3.57 -17.37
C GLN A 99 -7.18 4.46 -18.34
N PRO A 100 -7.55 5.76 -18.50
CA PRO A 100 -6.96 6.64 -19.51
C PRO A 100 -5.55 7.16 -19.17
N HIS A 101 -4.94 6.66 -18.10
CA HIS A 101 -3.65 7.12 -17.61
C HIS A 101 -2.54 6.64 -18.54
N ARG A 102 -1.55 7.51 -18.81
CA ARG A 102 -0.41 7.20 -19.70
C ARG A 102 0.44 6.05 -19.16
N TYR A 103 0.67 6.03 -17.85
CA TYR A 103 1.37 4.95 -17.18
C TYR A 103 0.49 4.31 -16.12
N LYS A 104 0.51 2.99 -16.06
CA LYS A 104 -0.27 2.18 -15.12
C LYS A 104 0.70 1.24 -14.40
N ILE A 105 0.85 1.44 -13.11
CA ILE A 105 1.79 0.69 -12.27
C ILE A 105 1.00 -0.11 -11.25
N VAL A 106 1.39 -1.36 -11.06
CA VAL A 106 0.81 -2.26 -10.09
C VAL A 106 1.92 -2.90 -9.27
N ILE A 107 1.73 -2.96 -7.95
CA ILE A 107 2.41 -3.91 -7.09
C ILE A 107 1.39 -4.89 -6.54
N ALA A 108 1.85 -6.05 -6.08
CA ALA A 108 1.02 -7.00 -5.35
C ALA A 108 0.86 -6.59 -3.87
N GLY A 109 -0.16 -7.13 -3.22
CA GLY A 109 -0.32 -7.13 -1.77
C GLY A 109 -0.39 -8.55 -1.21
N ASN A 110 -0.76 -8.69 0.06
CA ASN A 110 -0.77 -10.00 0.70
C ASN A 110 -1.91 -10.92 0.23
N HIS A 111 -2.97 -10.38 -0.37
CA HIS A 111 -4.03 -11.20 -0.95
C HIS A 111 -3.70 -11.76 -2.34
N ASP A 112 -2.65 -11.26 -3.01
CA ASP A 112 -2.38 -11.57 -4.41
C ASP A 112 -1.50 -12.81 -4.59
N SER A 113 -1.92 -13.96 -4.03
CA SER A 113 -1.10 -15.18 -3.96
C SER A 113 -0.63 -15.74 -5.30
N TYR A 114 -1.37 -15.52 -6.40
CA TYR A 114 -0.93 -15.90 -7.74
C TYR A 114 0.36 -15.17 -8.17
N LEU A 115 0.68 -14.01 -7.58
CA LEU A 115 1.88 -13.25 -7.91
C LEU A 115 3.10 -13.62 -7.05
N ASP A 116 2.93 -14.43 -6.00
CA ASP A 116 4.01 -14.89 -5.12
C ASP A 116 4.32 -16.37 -5.34
N ASP A 117 5.43 -16.65 -6.01
CA ASP A 117 5.90 -18.01 -6.31
C ASP A 117 6.03 -18.92 -5.08
N LYS A 118 6.20 -18.37 -3.88
CA LYS A 118 6.36 -19.18 -2.65
C LYS A 118 5.05 -19.75 -2.13
N VAL A 119 3.93 -19.09 -2.39
CA VAL A 119 2.61 -19.49 -1.89
C VAL A 119 1.63 -19.84 -3.00
N ARG A 120 1.97 -19.51 -4.26
CA ARG A 120 1.20 -19.86 -5.44
C ARG A 120 1.01 -21.37 -5.54
N ASN A 121 -0.24 -21.83 -5.67
CA ASN A 121 -0.54 -23.23 -5.87
C ASN A 121 -0.29 -23.62 -7.35
N PRO A 122 0.74 -24.43 -7.66
CA PRO A 122 1.09 -24.76 -9.04
C PRO A 122 0.01 -25.57 -9.78
N GLU A 123 -0.82 -26.32 -9.06
CA GLU A 123 -1.86 -27.18 -9.67
C GLU A 123 -3.05 -26.37 -10.19
N THR A 124 -3.34 -25.22 -9.59
CA THR A 124 -4.48 -24.36 -9.93
C THR A 124 -4.06 -23.05 -10.60
N SER A 125 -2.77 -22.75 -10.69
CA SER A 125 -2.24 -21.47 -11.18
C SER A 125 -1.71 -21.52 -12.61
N GLY A 126 -2.35 -22.32 -13.48
CA GLY A 126 -1.92 -22.50 -14.85
C GLY A 126 -2.05 -21.26 -15.75
N GLY A 127 -1.10 -21.12 -16.68
CA GLY A 127 -1.09 -20.09 -17.72
C GLY A 127 -0.62 -18.71 -17.25
N GLU A 128 -0.55 -17.76 -18.18
CA GLU A 128 0.05 -16.44 -17.97
C GLU A 128 -1.02 -15.34 -17.85
N LEU A 129 -0.65 -14.23 -17.21
CA LEU A 129 -1.43 -12.99 -17.17
C LEU A 129 -1.14 -12.17 -18.43
N ASP A 130 -2.17 -11.53 -18.97
CA ASP A 130 -2.01 -10.48 -19.96
C ASP A 130 -1.79 -9.14 -19.24
N TRP A 131 -0.53 -8.73 -19.17
CA TRP A 131 -0.13 -7.45 -18.59
C TRP A 131 -0.37 -6.27 -19.52
N SER A 132 -0.41 -6.49 -20.84
CA SER A 132 -0.48 -5.43 -21.86
C SER A 132 0.51 -4.29 -21.57
N ASP A 133 0.01 -3.09 -21.24
CA ASP A 133 0.80 -1.90 -20.92
C ASP A 133 0.94 -1.61 -19.41
N VAL A 134 0.48 -2.53 -18.55
CA VAL A 134 0.61 -2.41 -17.09
C VAL A 134 2.02 -2.80 -16.65
N ILE A 135 2.65 -1.92 -15.89
CA ILE A 135 3.99 -2.11 -15.33
C ILE A 135 3.86 -2.75 -13.95
N TYR A 136 4.17 -4.04 -13.86
CA TYR A 136 4.27 -4.74 -12.58
C TYR A 136 5.63 -4.52 -11.92
N LEU A 137 5.64 -4.13 -10.64
CA LEU A 137 6.86 -3.96 -9.86
C LEU A 137 6.89 -4.93 -8.67
N ASN A 138 7.96 -5.71 -8.57
CA ASN A 138 8.21 -6.61 -7.44
C ASN A 138 9.69 -6.51 -7.04
N ARG A 139 10.00 -5.54 -6.17
CA ARG A 139 11.36 -5.15 -5.79
C ARG A 139 12.20 -4.71 -7.00
N THR A 140 11.54 -4.01 -7.93
CA THR A 140 12.13 -3.50 -9.17
C THR A 140 11.76 -2.04 -9.39
N SER A 141 12.44 -1.39 -10.35
CA SER A 141 12.17 -0.01 -10.75
C SER A 141 11.69 0.10 -12.18
N ALA A 142 10.85 1.11 -12.44
CA ALA A 142 10.51 1.57 -13.77
C ALA A 142 10.87 3.04 -13.96
N MET A 143 11.30 3.38 -15.18
CA MET A 143 11.59 4.76 -15.58
C MET A 143 10.45 5.30 -16.44
N LEU A 144 9.68 6.24 -15.90
CA LEU A 144 8.57 6.87 -16.61
C LEU A 144 9.08 8.14 -17.30
N ARG A 145 8.97 8.19 -18.62
CA ARG A 145 9.51 9.28 -19.44
C ARG A 145 8.39 10.19 -19.92
N PHE A 146 8.46 11.45 -19.53
CA PHE A 146 7.60 12.54 -20.00
C PHE A 146 8.46 13.52 -20.81
N GLU A 147 7.82 14.45 -21.51
CA GLU A 147 8.51 15.43 -22.36
C GLU A 147 9.51 16.29 -21.58
N THR A 148 9.16 16.65 -20.34
CA THR A 148 9.93 17.59 -19.52
C THR A 148 10.70 16.95 -18.37
N ARG A 149 10.48 15.66 -18.09
CA ARG A 149 11.13 14.94 -16.98
C ARG A 149 11.04 13.43 -17.09
N THR A 150 11.92 12.76 -16.36
CA THR A 150 11.85 11.32 -16.11
C THR A 150 11.62 11.10 -14.62
N LEU A 151 10.77 10.13 -14.26
CA LEU A 151 10.53 9.69 -12.88
C LEU A 151 10.98 8.25 -12.70
N LYS A 152 11.71 7.95 -11.62
CA LYS A 152 11.98 6.57 -11.20
C LYS A 152 10.96 6.13 -10.16
N VAL A 153 10.20 5.08 -10.47
CA VAL A 153 9.27 4.44 -9.53
C VAL A 153 9.86 3.11 -9.09
N PHE A 154 10.02 2.91 -7.79
CA PHE A 154 10.36 1.61 -7.21
C PHE A 154 9.13 1.01 -6.52
N GLY A 155 8.87 -0.27 -6.73
CA GLY A 155 7.72 -0.96 -6.14
C GLY A 155 8.13 -2.20 -5.35
N SER A 156 7.55 -2.42 -4.17
CA SER A 156 7.74 -3.64 -3.39
C SER A 156 6.43 -4.13 -2.74
N PRO A 157 6.04 -5.39 -2.97
CA PRO A 157 4.87 -5.98 -2.32
C PRO A 157 5.16 -6.49 -0.89
N TRP A 158 6.42 -6.43 -0.44
CA TRP A 158 6.84 -7.13 0.78
C TRP A 158 6.28 -6.45 2.03
N THR A 159 5.66 -7.26 2.90
CA THR A 159 5.08 -6.79 4.16
C THR A 159 5.60 -7.57 5.35
N PRO A 160 5.69 -6.97 6.55
CA PRO A 160 5.98 -7.74 7.75
C PRO A 160 4.81 -8.69 8.05
N LYS A 161 5.12 -9.93 8.41
CA LYS A 161 4.15 -11.02 8.57
C LYS A 161 3.00 -10.64 9.49
N HIS A 162 1.79 -10.91 9.00
CA HIS A 162 0.54 -10.82 9.73
C HIS A 162 -0.41 -11.91 9.22
N GLY A 163 -0.37 -13.10 9.83
CA GLY A 163 -1.05 -14.29 9.31
C GLY A 163 -0.16 -15.13 8.39
N SER A 164 -0.78 -15.84 7.44
CA SER A 164 -0.10 -16.73 6.49
C SER A 164 -0.52 -16.36 5.07
N TRP A 165 -0.11 -15.18 4.63
CA TRP A 165 -0.47 -14.60 3.33
C TRP A 165 0.76 -14.38 2.44
N ALA A 166 0.53 -13.95 1.20
CA ALA A 166 1.59 -13.72 0.22
C ALA A 166 2.51 -12.57 0.61
N PHE A 167 3.74 -12.58 0.09
CA PHE A 167 4.75 -11.52 0.20
C PHE A 167 5.14 -11.12 1.64
N GLN A 168 4.88 -11.99 2.60
CA GLN A 168 5.18 -11.73 4.00
C GLN A 168 6.57 -12.22 4.42
N TYR A 169 7.27 -11.42 5.22
CA TYR A 169 8.52 -11.83 5.87
C TYR A 169 8.39 -11.76 7.41
N PRO A 170 9.06 -12.63 8.18
CA PRO A 170 8.95 -12.62 9.64
C PRO A 170 9.36 -11.26 10.23
N ARG A 171 8.53 -10.68 11.11
CA ARG A 171 8.85 -9.43 11.81
C ARG A 171 10.15 -9.52 12.60
N SER A 172 10.40 -10.67 13.22
CA SER A 172 11.63 -11.00 13.96
C SER A 172 12.82 -11.38 13.09
N ALA A 173 12.70 -11.35 11.75
CA ALA A 173 13.80 -11.71 10.87
C ALA A 173 15.04 -10.87 11.19
N ALA A 174 16.19 -11.50 11.37
CA ALA A 174 17.44 -10.77 11.63
C ALA A 174 17.84 -9.89 10.42
N LEU A 175 17.61 -10.39 9.20
CA LEU A 175 17.86 -9.64 7.97
C LEU A 175 16.72 -8.65 7.71
N ASN A 176 17.08 -7.40 7.42
CA ASN A 176 16.13 -6.40 6.93
C ASN A 176 16.02 -6.53 5.39
N PRO A 177 14.84 -6.91 4.85
CA PRO A 177 14.68 -7.13 3.40
C PRO A 177 14.72 -5.83 2.57
N PHE A 178 14.65 -4.69 3.25
CA PHE A 178 14.72 -3.36 2.65
C PHE A 178 16.11 -2.74 2.73
N THR A 179 17.08 -3.29 3.45
CA THR A 179 18.44 -2.71 3.51
C THR A 179 19.04 -2.57 2.12
N ASP A 180 19.28 -1.33 1.71
CA ASP A 180 19.82 -0.94 0.39
C ASP A 180 19.02 -1.49 -0.81
N ALA A 181 17.76 -1.86 -0.58
CA ALA A 181 16.92 -2.47 -1.61
C ALA A 181 16.36 -1.43 -2.58
N VAL A 182 16.11 -0.21 -2.11
CA VAL A 182 15.51 0.87 -2.89
C VAL A 182 16.62 1.78 -3.45
N PRO A 183 16.73 2.00 -4.77
CA PRO A 183 17.73 2.90 -5.32
C PRO A 183 17.61 4.32 -4.73
N ALA A 184 18.74 4.95 -4.40
CA ALA A 184 18.78 6.26 -3.75
C ALA A 184 18.18 7.39 -4.62
N ASP A 185 18.10 7.19 -5.93
CA ASP A 185 17.50 8.13 -6.89
C ASP A 185 16.03 7.81 -7.22
N THR A 186 15.35 7.07 -6.35
CA THR A 186 13.91 6.77 -6.46
C THR A 186 13.08 8.03 -6.19
N ASP A 187 12.27 8.46 -7.17
CA ASP A 187 11.35 9.58 -7.01
C ASP A 187 10.07 9.16 -6.28
N VAL A 188 9.53 7.97 -6.62
CA VAL A 188 8.28 7.44 -6.09
C VAL A 188 8.52 6.04 -5.54
N LEU A 189 8.24 5.85 -4.25
CA LEU A 189 8.29 4.53 -3.62
C LEU A 189 6.86 4.01 -3.41
N VAL A 190 6.57 2.85 -3.96
CA VAL A 190 5.28 2.16 -3.83
C VAL A 190 5.48 0.91 -2.98
N THR A 191 4.82 0.87 -1.83
CA THR A 191 4.81 -0.30 -0.95
C THR A 191 3.40 -0.63 -0.53
N HIS A 192 3.13 -1.91 -0.34
CA HIS A 192 1.82 -2.35 0.15
C HIS A 192 1.67 -2.09 1.65
N ALA A 193 2.67 -2.46 2.46
CA ALA A 193 2.68 -2.10 3.88
C ALA A 193 3.10 -0.62 4.07
N PRO A 194 2.48 0.08 5.04
CA PRO A 194 2.92 1.42 5.42
C PRO A 194 4.24 1.37 6.19
N PRO A 195 5.11 2.40 6.06
CA PRO A 195 6.20 2.62 7.01
C PRO A 195 5.64 2.83 8.41
N LYS A 196 6.34 2.37 9.46
CA LYS A 196 5.86 2.56 10.83
C LYS A 196 5.65 4.04 11.17
N GLY A 197 4.56 4.33 11.88
CA GLY A 197 4.16 5.68 12.29
C GLY A 197 3.53 6.53 11.18
N HIS A 198 3.35 6.01 9.97
CA HIS A 198 2.83 6.75 8.83
C HIS A 198 1.59 6.06 8.28
N LEU A 199 0.42 6.62 8.59
CA LEU A 199 -0.88 6.07 8.17
C LEU A 199 -1.07 4.57 8.56
N ASP A 200 -0.37 4.12 9.61
CA ASP A 200 -0.61 2.84 10.26
C ASP A 200 -1.67 2.96 11.38
N ASP A 201 -2.05 1.83 11.97
CA ASP A 201 -2.95 1.86 13.12
C ASP A 201 -2.34 2.63 14.29
N GLU A 202 -3.17 3.06 15.24
CA GLU A 202 -2.73 3.91 16.35
C GLU A 202 -1.60 3.31 17.19
N ALA A 203 -1.50 1.97 17.22
CA ALA A 203 -0.44 1.25 17.92
C ALA A 203 0.74 0.85 17.02
N GLY A 204 0.66 1.12 15.71
CA GLY A 204 1.69 0.86 14.72
C GLY A 204 2.00 -0.61 14.49
N HIS A 205 0.99 -1.48 14.68
CA HIS A 205 1.10 -2.91 14.41
C HIS A 205 1.21 -3.20 12.92
N TRP A 206 0.53 -2.44 12.05
CA TRP A 206 0.60 -2.64 10.60
C TRP A 206 1.86 -2.03 9.98
N GLY A 207 2.44 -1.06 10.68
CA GLY A 207 3.66 -0.38 10.29
C GLY A 207 4.87 -1.31 10.17
N CYS A 208 5.73 -0.97 9.22
CA CYS A 208 7.01 -1.62 8.98
C CYS A 208 8.17 -0.73 9.44
N GLU A 209 8.86 -1.11 10.52
CA GLU A 209 10.06 -0.40 11.04
C GLU A 209 11.19 -0.38 10.02
N LYS A 210 11.41 -1.54 9.42
CA LYS A 210 12.47 -1.79 8.44
C LYS A 210 12.31 -0.98 7.16
N LEU A 211 11.06 -0.77 6.73
CA LEU A 211 10.74 0.11 5.61
C LEU A 211 10.89 1.57 6.00
N LEU A 212 10.53 1.94 7.24
CA LEU A 212 10.72 3.31 7.73
C LEU A 212 12.21 3.70 7.62
N GLU A 213 13.13 2.87 8.09
CA GLU A 213 14.58 3.08 7.95
C GLU A 213 14.98 3.36 6.49
N GLU A 214 14.46 2.57 5.55
CA GLU A 214 14.77 2.70 4.13
C GLU A 214 14.16 3.97 3.51
N VAL A 215 12.94 4.34 3.92
CA VAL A 215 12.31 5.62 3.53
C VAL A 215 13.14 6.80 3.99
N TRP A 216 13.69 6.76 5.21
CA TRP A 216 14.57 7.82 5.73
C TRP A 216 15.90 7.93 4.98
N ARG A 217 16.42 6.79 4.51
CA ARG A 217 17.64 6.73 3.70
C ARG A 217 17.42 7.30 2.30
N VAL A 218 16.38 6.86 1.61
CA VAL A 218 16.12 7.23 0.20
C VAL A 218 15.45 8.59 0.04
N ARG A 219 14.57 8.96 0.97
CA ARG A 219 13.79 10.22 0.94
C ARG A 219 13.06 10.46 -0.39
N PRO A 220 12.18 9.52 -0.83
CA PRO A 220 11.46 9.68 -2.09
C PRO A 220 10.56 10.92 -2.07
N ARG A 221 10.35 11.54 -3.24
CA ARG A 221 9.51 12.74 -3.40
C ARG A 221 8.03 12.45 -3.13
N LEU A 222 7.59 11.24 -3.45
CA LEU A 222 6.27 10.69 -3.15
C LEU A 222 6.45 9.32 -2.48
N GLY A 223 5.93 9.15 -1.26
CA GLY A 223 6.18 7.97 -0.42
C GLY A 223 6.49 8.32 1.05
N ARG A 224 6.73 9.60 1.35
CA ARG A 224 6.76 10.15 2.70
C ARG A 224 5.33 10.59 3.06
N GLY A 225 4.74 10.08 4.13
CA GLY A 225 3.71 10.85 4.84
C GLY A 225 4.40 12.11 5.31
N ARG A 226 4.11 13.27 4.69
CA ARG A 226 4.93 14.49 4.84
C ARG A 226 4.92 14.97 6.30
N GLU A 227 6.08 15.44 6.77
CA GLU A 227 6.27 16.14 8.05
C GLU A 227 5.46 17.43 8.10
#